data_AF-A0AAV8YSG2-F1
#
_entry.id   AF-A0AAV8YSG2-F1
#
_cell.length_a   1.000
_cell.length_b   1.000
_cell.length_c   1.000
_cell.angle_alpha   90.00
_cell.angle_beta   90.00
_cell.angle_gamma   90.00
#
_symmetry.space_group_name_H-M   'P 1'
#
loop_
_entity.id
_entity.type
_entity.pdbx_description
1 polymer ?
#
loop_
_entity_poly.entity_id
_entity_poly.type
_entity_poly.pdbx_seq_one_letter_code
_entity_poly.pdbx_strand_id
1 'polypeptide(L)'
;MWKIVWPITFEYISVVANFTKDENRIQFPNSVLSSIRPISPGFTIWNKEELSDGVKRAHILHKPQNRLLTFGIFGRDFSRDSSEPQNNRSVELSNINFILLLCITFLCTTLLM
;
A
#
# COMPACT_ATOMS: atom_id res chain seq x y z
N MET A 1 32.83 -24.16 -13.32
CA MET A 1 32.25 -23.26 -12.29
C MET A 1 31.58 -22.11 -13.02
N TRP A 2 30.25 -22.03 -13.01
CA TRP A 2 29.52 -20.99 -13.74
C TRP A 2 29.46 -19.70 -12.90
N LYS A 3 29.95 -18.59 -13.45
CA LYS A 3 29.84 -17.27 -12.82
C LYS A 3 28.54 -16.62 -13.28
N ILE A 4 27.60 -16.45 -12.36
CA ILE A 4 26.38 -15.66 -12.63
C ILE A 4 26.80 -14.19 -12.69
N VAL A 5 26.68 -13.59 -13.87
CA VAL A 5 26.96 -12.17 -14.10
C VAL A 5 25.66 -11.48 -14.44
N TRP A 6 25.43 -10.31 -13.85
CA TRP A 6 24.31 -9.44 -14.18
C TRP A 6 24.84 -8.33 -15.09
N PRO A 7 24.60 -8.40 -16.40
CA PRO A 7 25.25 -7.48 -17.34
C PRO A 7 24.62 -6.09 -17.37
N ILE A 8 23.47 -5.89 -16.72
CA ILE A 8 22.69 -4.66 -16.82
C ILE A 8 22.67 -3.93 -15.47
N THR A 9 23.13 -2.68 -15.50
CA THR A 9 22.95 -1.68 -14.45
C THR A 9 22.09 -0.56 -15.02
N PHE A 10 21.03 -0.20 -14.30
CA PHE A 10 20.20 0.95 -14.63
C PHE A 10 20.74 2.15 -13.87
N GLU A 11 21.32 3.11 -14.59
CA GLU A 11 21.78 4.37 -13.99
C GLU A 11 20.60 5.25 -13.56
N TYR A 12 19.52 5.22 -14.34
CA TYR A 12 18.32 6.03 -14.13
C TYR A 12 17.09 5.34 -14.75
N ILE A 13 15.95 5.43 -14.07
CA ILE A 13 14.64 5.01 -14.59
C ILE A 13 13.62 6.09 -14.22
N SER A 14 12.73 6.46 -15.13
CA SER A 14 11.60 7.33 -14.85
C SER A 14 10.33 6.73 -15.43
N VAL A 15 9.41 6.37 -14.55
CA VAL A 15 8.07 5.90 -14.90
C VAL A 15 7.09 7.01 -14.56
N VAL A 16 6.44 7.57 -15.58
CA VAL A 16 5.48 8.66 -15.43
C VAL A 16 4.13 8.22 -15.97
N ALA A 17 3.07 8.48 -15.23
CA ALA A 17 1.71 8.15 -15.63
C ALA A 17 0.72 9.21 -15.19
N ASN A 18 -0.31 9.42 -16.00
CA ASN A 18 -1.44 10.30 -15.71
C ASN A 18 -2.64 9.45 -15.30
N PHE A 19 -3.28 9.82 -14.21
CA PHE A 19 -4.45 9.15 -13.67
C PHE A 19 -5.60 10.15 -13.55
N THR A 20 -6.84 9.68 -13.71
CA THR A 20 -8.02 10.50 -13.41
C THR A 20 -8.09 10.76 -11.90
N LYS A 21 -8.53 11.96 -11.52
CA LYS A 21 -8.76 12.30 -10.10
C LYS A 21 -10.07 11.63 -9.66
N ASP A 22 -9.94 10.57 -8.87
CA ASP A 22 -11.05 9.76 -8.36
C ASP A 22 -10.68 9.21 -6.98
N GLU A 23 -11.59 9.31 -6.01
CA GLU A 23 -11.41 8.82 -4.64
C GLU A 23 -11.35 7.29 -4.59
N ASN A 24 -11.93 6.60 -5.57
CA ASN A 24 -11.89 5.14 -5.71
C ASN A 24 -10.60 4.64 -6.37
N ARG A 25 -9.65 5.52 -6.71
CA ARG A 25 -8.41 5.15 -7.39
C ARG A 25 -7.20 5.53 -6.56
N ILE A 26 -6.36 4.53 -6.29
CA ILE A 26 -5.10 4.72 -5.56
C ILE A 26 -3.91 4.23 -6.37
N GLN A 27 -2.75 4.85 -6.18
CA GLN A 27 -1.51 4.51 -6.88
C GLN A 27 -0.35 4.39 -5.90
N PHE A 28 0.52 3.40 -6.15
CA PHE A 28 1.67 3.08 -5.33
C PHE A 28 2.93 2.91 -6.19
N PRO A 29 4.09 3.37 -5.74
CA PRO A 29 5.36 3.00 -6.36
C PRO A 29 5.66 1.52 -6.03
N ASN A 30 6.07 0.75 -7.03
CA ASN A 30 6.49 -0.64 -6.85
C ASN A 30 7.88 -0.84 -7.45
N SER A 31 8.83 -1.24 -6.61
CA SER A 31 10.19 -1.53 -7.04
C SER A 31 10.80 -2.68 -6.25
N VAL A 32 11.28 -3.70 -6.96
CA VAL A 32 11.77 -4.96 -6.37
C VAL A 32 13.02 -5.42 -7.10
N LEU A 33 13.98 -5.93 -6.33
CA LEU A 33 15.21 -6.55 -6.82
C LEU A 33 15.00 -8.04 -7.11
N SER A 34 15.90 -8.67 -7.86
CA SER A 34 15.87 -10.11 -8.16
C SER A 34 15.95 -10.99 -6.91
N SER A 35 16.38 -10.42 -5.78
CA SER A 35 16.36 -11.05 -4.46
C SER A 35 14.99 -10.98 -3.76
N ILE A 36 13.96 -10.46 -4.43
CA ILE A 36 12.61 -10.20 -3.88
C ILE A 36 12.66 -9.19 -2.72
N ARG A 37 13.70 -8.35 -2.68
CA ARG A 37 13.83 -7.26 -1.71
C ARG A 37 13.39 -5.94 -2.33
N PRO A 38 12.76 -5.04 -1.56
CA PRO A 38 12.46 -3.71 -2.04
C PRO A 38 13.75 -2.93 -2.32
N ILE A 39 13.66 -1.96 -3.24
CA ILE A 39 14.73 -0.99 -3.41
C ILE A 39 14.74 -0.04 -2.21
N SER A 40 15.94 0.40 -1.80
CA SER A 40 16.07 1.40 -0.73
C SER A 40 15.31 2.69 -1.12
N PRO A 41 14.47 3.24 -0.23
CA PRO A 41 13.74 4.48 -0.50
C PRO A 41 14.66 5.63 -0.93
N GLY A 42 15.89 5.70 -0.40
CA GLY A 42 16.87 6.74 -0.74
C GLY A 42 17.49 6.62 -2.15
N PHE A 43 17.07 5.64 -2.95
CA PHE A 43 17.46 5.45 -4.35
C PHE A 43 16.31 5.81 -5.30
N THR A 44 15.11 5.99 -4.74
CA THR A 44 13.89 6.26 -5.49
C THR A 44 13.26 7.58 -5.10
N ILE A 45 12.49 8.17 -6.00
CA ILE A 45 11.66 9.34 -5.75
C ILE A 45 10.22 8.98 -6.15
N TRP A 46 9.26 9.43 -5.34
CA TRP A 46 7.84 9.26 -5.60
C TRP A 46 7.14 10.61 -5.53
N ASN A 47 6.73 11.13 -6.69
CA ASN A 47 6.14 12.47 -6.81
C ASN A 47 4.67 12.41 -7.22
N LYS A 48 3.90 13.39 -6.74
CA LYS A 48 2.53 13.68 -7.13
C LYS A 48 2.45 15.11 -7.66
N GLU A 49 1.81 15.28 -8.79
CA GLU A 49 1.45 16.58 -9.36
C GLU A 49 -0.06 16.57 -9.60
N GLU A 50 -0.78 17.54 -9.03
CA GLU A 50 -2.22 17.69 -9.28
C GLU A 50 -2.42 18.56 -10.53
N LEU A 51 -3.20 18.05 -11.48
CA LEU A 51 -3.59 18.73 -12.72
C LEU A 51 -5.07 19.11 -12.65
N SER A 52 -5.55 19.95 -13.56
CA SER A 52 -6.98 20.36 -13.64
C SER A 52 -7.91 19.14 -13.67
N ASP A 53 -7.57 18.15 -14.49
CA ASP A 53 -8.44 17.00 -14.80
C ASP A 53 -7.84 15.65 -14.35
N GLY A 54 -6.82 15.68 -13.49
CA GLY A 54 -6.14 14.44 -13.11
C GLY A 54 -5.00 14.59 -12.12
N VAL A 55 -4.30 13.50 -11.91
CA VAL A 55 -3.11 13.41 -11.08
C VAL A 55 -2.01 12.77 -11.90
N LYS A 56 -0.88 13.47 -12.02
CA LYS A 56 0.33 12.91 -12.61
C LYS A 56 1.22 12.36 -11.52
N ARG A 57 1.71 11.15 -11.72
CA ARG A 57 2.63 10.46 -10.80
C ARG A 57 3.94 10.17 -11.50
N ALA A 58 5.03 10.29 -10.76
CA ALA A 58 6.35 9.89 -11.23
C ALA A 58 7.03 9.00 -10.19
N HIS A 59 7.45 7.80 -10.60
CA HIS A 59 8.35 6.94 -9.85
C HIS A 59 9.71 6.93 -10.54
N ILE A 60 10.73 7.40 -9.84
CA ILE A 60 12.06 7.64 -10.42
C ILE A 60 13.11 6.87 -9.64
N LEU A 61 13.99 6.14 -10.33
CA LEU A 61 15.24 5.62 -9.79
C LEU A 61 16.33 6.64 -10.14
N HIS A 62 16.94 7.26 -9.14
CA HIS A 62 17.93 8.34 -9.33
C HIS A 62 19.34 7.96 -8.90
N LYS A 63 19.54 6.69 -8.49
CA LYS A 63 20.85 6.11 -8.18
C LYS A 63 21.01 4.80 -8.93
N PRO A 64 22.24 4.47 -9.37
CA PRO A 64 22.46 3.26 -10.14
C PRO A 64 22.01 2.02 -9.38
N GLN A 65 21.27 1.13 -10.06
CA GLN A 65 20.79 -0.11 -9.49
C GLN A 65 20.96 -1.27 -10.46
N ASN A 66 21.46 -2.40 -9.95
CA ASN A 66 21.51 -3.65 -10.68
C ASN A 66 20.47 -4.62 -10.13
N ARG A 67 20.31 -5.77 -10.81
CA ARG A 67 19.43 -6.85 -10.34
C ARG A 67 17.99 -6.37 -10.12
N LEU A 68 17.51 -5.45 -10.96
CA LEU A 68 16.14 -4.98 -10.93
C LEU A 68 15.23 -6.11 -11.44
N LEU A 69 14.17 -6.43 -10.70
CA LEU A 69 13.14 -7.38 -11.14
C LEU A 69 11.90 -6.65 -11.65
N THR A 70 11.45 -5.63 -10.93
CA THR A 70 10.35 -4.75 -11.37
C THR A 70 10.56 -3.34 -10.87
N PHE A 71 10.08 -2.37 -11.65
CA PHE A 71 10.07 -0.96 -11.30
C PHE A 71 8.93 -0.27 -12.05
N GLY A 72 7.94 0.24 -11.32
CA GLY A 72 6.76 0.80 -11.95
C GLY A 72 5.78 1.41 -10.96
N ILE A 73 4.63 1.82 -11.50
CA ILE A 73 3.51 2.36 -10.72
C ILE A 73 2.39 1.34 -10.75
N PHE A 74 1.98 0.89 -9.58
CA PHE A 74 0.83 -0.01 -9.43
C PHE A 74 -0.40 0.81 -9.05
N GLY A 75 -1.48 0.68 -9.82
CA GLY A 75 -2.75 1.34 -9.56
C GLY A 75 -3.83 0.33 -9.16
N ARG A 76 -4.74 0.74 -8.27
CA ARG A 76 -5.96 0.00 -7.94
C ARG A 76 -7.17 0.90 -8.12
N ASP A 77 -8.21 0.33 -8.74
CA ASP A 77 -9.51 0.97 -8.94
C ASP A 77 -10.57 0.18 -8.16
N PHE A 78 -10.95 0.71 -7.00
CA PHE A 78 -11.91 0.09 -6.08
C PHE A 78 -13.34 0.13 -6.61
N SER A 79 -13.65 0.96 -7.61
CA SER A 79 -14.99 0.99 -8.23
C SER A 79 -15.35 -0.32 -8.95
N ARG A 80 -14.33 -1.13 -9.26
CA ARG A 80 -14.46 -2.42 -9.93
C ARG A 80 -14.45 -3.59 -8.96
N ASP A 81 -14.28 -3.33 -7.67
CA ASP A 81 -14.38 -4.36 -6.66
C ASP A 81 -15.86 -4.80 -6.56
N SER A 82 -16.09 -6.10 -6.35
CA SER A 82 -17.44 -6.60 -6.12
C SER A 82 -18.03 -5.87 -4.91
N SER A 83 -19.28 -5.44 -5.01
CA SER A 83 -20.03 -4.94 -3.86
C SER A 83 -19.88 -5.93 -2.70
N GLU A 84 -19.49 -5.46 -1.52
CA GLU A 84 -19.62 -6.19 -0.27
C GLU A 84 -20.95 -6.97 -0.26
N PRO A 85 -21.00 -8.25 0.14
CA PRO A 85 -22.28 -8.88 0.41
C PRO A 85 -23.00 -7.96 1.40
N GLN A 86 -24.19 -7.48 1.03
CA GLN A 86 -25.03 -6.59 1.85
C GLN A 86 -25.53 -7.31 3.11
N ASN A 87 -24.62 -7.68 3.99
CA ASN A 87 -24.91 -8.02 5.36
C ASN A 87 -24.37 -6.87 6.20
N ASN A 88 -25.08 -5.75 6.15
CA ASN A 88 -24.98 -4.67 7.13
C ASN A 88 -25.42 -5.19 8.50
N ARG A 89 -24.67 -6.14 9.07
CA ARG A 89 -24.72 -6.45 10.49
C ARG A 89 -23.59 -5.68 11.13
N SER A 90 -23.79 -4.37 11.26
CA SER A 90 -23.21 -3.67 12.40
C SER A 90 -23.60 -4.46 13.63
N VAL A 91 -22.62 -5.00 14.36
CA VAL A 91 -22.88 -5.62 15.66
C VAL A 91 -23.36 -4.49 16.57
N GLU A 92 -24.67 -4.31 16.66
CA GLU A 92 -25.25 -3.47 17.69
C GLU A 92 -24.88 -4.11 19.03
N LEU A 93 -24.12 -3.38 19.84
CA LEU A 93 -23.94 -3.71 21.24
C LEU A 93 -25.31 -3.67 21.89
N SER A 94 -25.97 -4.83 21.95
CA SER A 94 -27.20 -4.96 22.73
C SER A 94 -26.91 -4.56 24.18
N ASN A 95 -27.88 -3.95 24.86
CA ASN A 95 -27.75 -3.51 26.26
C ASN A 95 -27.25 -4.64 27.19
N ILE A 96 -27.50 -5.90 26.83
CA ILE A 96 -27.02 -7.08 27.56
C ILE A 96 -25.50 -7.18 27.55
N ASN A 97 -24.84 -6.90 26.42
CA ASN A 97 -23.38 -6.95 26.29
C ASN A 97 -22.70 -5.84 27.10
N PHE A 98 -23.33 -4.67 27.21
CA PHE A 98 -22.81 -3.56 28.02
C PHE A 98 -22.93 -3.85 29.53
N ILE A 99 -24.06 -4.43 29.95
CA ILE A 99 -24.26 -4.87 31.35
C ILE A 99 -23.26 -5.98 31.70
N LEU A 100 -23.03 -6.95 30.81
CA LEU A 100 -22.03 -8.00 31.02
C LEU A 100 -20.61 -7.42 31.15
N LEU A 101 -20.26 -6.42 30.33
CA LEU A 101 -18.98 -5.74 30.43
C LEU A 101 -18.81 -5.02 31.78
N LEU A 102 -19.86 -4.32 32.24
CA LEU A 102 -19.87 -3.66 33.55
C LEU A 102 -19.80 -4.65 34.72
N CYS A 103 -20.48 -5.79 34.61
CA CYS A 103 -20.40 -6.84 35.62
C CYS A 103 -19.00 -7.45 35.70
N ILE A 104 -18.35 -7.71 34.56
CA ILE A 104 -16.99 -8.26 34.51
C ILE A 104 -15.97 -7.28 35.11
N THR A 105 -16.08 -5.98 34.80
CA THR A 105 -15.16 -4.99 35.36
C THR A 105 -15.36 -4.79 36.87
N PHE A 106 -16.60 -4.78 37.37
CA PHE A 106 -16.88 -4.75 38.80
C PHE A 106 -16.38 -6.01 39.52
N LEU A 107 -16.58 -7.20 38.95
CA LEU A 107 -16.06 -8.43 39.55
C LEU A 107 -14.53 -8.39 39.64
N CYS A 108 -13.87 -7.93 38.58
CA CYS A 108 -12.42 -7.88 38.48
C CYS A 108 -11.79 -6.90 39.48
N THR A 109 -12.41 -5.73 39.72
CA THR A 109 -11.91 -4.77 40.73
C THR A 109 -12.11 -5.27 42.16
N THR A 110 -13.19 -6.01 42.44
CA THR A 110 -13.42 -6.60 43.77
C THR A 110 -12.58 -7.85 44.06
N LEU A 111 -12.07 -8.54 43.04
CA LEU A 111 -11.18 -9.71 43.22
C LEU A 111 -9.69 -9.34 43.32
N LEU A 112 -9.32 -8.11 42.93
CA LEU A 112 -7.94 -7.59 42.94
C LEU A 112 -7.65 -6.65 44.12
N MET A 113 -8.62 -6.39 45.01
CA MET A 113 -8.44 -5.78 46.34
C MET A 113 -8.56 -6.85 47.42
#